data_AF-A0A846YFE6-F1
#
_entry.id   AF-A0A846YFE6-F1
#
_cell.length_a   1.000
_cell.length_b   1.000
_cell.length_c   1.000
_cell.angle_alpha   90.00
_cell.angle_beta   90.00
_cell.angle_gamma   90.00
#
_symmetry.space_group_name_H-M   'P 1'
#
loop_
_entity.id
_entity.type
_entity.pdbx_description
1 polymer ?
#
loop_
_entity_poly.entity_id
_entity_poly.type
_entity_poly.pdbx_seq_one_letter_code
_entity_poly.pdbx_strand_id
1 'polypeptide(L)'
;MGSVHTVMGIVIWATQDQDPEPSFWFTAFGVLAVGLGIAVIEVERARGFVTAPILAALAVLAAFGLISMPVSGFVSLLLPLAFGVIGWSKRRTVARAAT
;
A
#
# COMPACT_ATOMS: atom_id res chain seq x y z
N MET A 1 -10.11 10.30 22.50
CA MET A 1 -9.76 9.30 21.47
C MET A 1 -8.34 8.77 21.65
N GLY A 2 -7.31 9.60 21.75
CA GLY A 2 -5.91 9.12 21.94
C GLY A 2 -5.66 8.35 23.25
N SER A 3 -6.22 8.80 24.38
CA SER A 3 -6.01 8.16 25.70
C SER A 3 -6.55 6.73 25.78
N VAL A 4 -7.69 6.46 25.13
CA VAL A 4 -8.30 5.13 25.08
C VAL A 4 -7.43 4.16 24.29
N HIS A 5 -6.81 4.61 23.20
CA HIS A 5 -5.86 3.80 22.43
C HIS A 5 -4.57 3.51 23.20
N THR A 6 -4.07 4.47 23.98
CA THR A 6 -2.89 4.26 24.83
C THR A 6 -3.17 3.25 25.94
N VAL A 7 -4.31 3.36 26.63
CA VAL A 7 -4.70 2.41 27.69
C VAL A 7 -4.91 1.02 27.11
N MET A 8 -5.60 0.91 25.97
CA MET A 8 -5.80 -0.37 25.29
C MET A 8 -4.47 -0.99 24.83
N GLY A 9 -3.54 -0.17 24.31
CA GLY A 9 -2.20 -0.62 23.92
C GLY A 9 -1.38 -1.16 25.10
N ILE A 10 -1.47 -0.51 26.26
CA ILE A 10 -0.81 -0.97 27.50
C ILE A 10 -1.41 -2.29 27.99
N VAL A 11 -2.74 -2.43 27.93
CA VAL A 11 -3.44 -3.67 28.34
C VAL A 11 -3.04 -4.83 27.43
N ILE A 12 -3.06 -4.65 26.11
CA ILE A 12 -2.65 -5.69 25.13
C ILE A 12 -1.17 -6.07 25.30
N TRP A 13 -0.31 -5.08 25.56
CA TRP A 13 1.10 -5.33 25.84
C TRP A 13 1.30 -6.15 27.12
N ALA A 14 0.53 -5.84 28.17
CA ALA A 14 0.62 -6.52 29.45
C ALA A 14 0.03 -7.94 29.43
N THR A 15 -0.99 -8.20 28.61
CA THR A 15 -1.61 -9.53 28.51
C THR A 15 -0.83 -10.50 27.64
N GLN A 16 0.11 -10.01 26.81
CA GLN A 16 0.81 -10.79 25.77
C GLN A 16 -0.15 -11.61 24.87
N ASP A 17 -1.41 -11.21 24.81
CA ASP A 17 -2.48 -11.83 24.01
C ASP A 17 -2.40 -11.30 22.57
N GLN A 18 -1.18 -11.25 22.02
CA GLN A 18 -0.94 -10.89 20.65
C GLN A 18 -0.71 -12.16 19.87
N ASP A 19 -1.67 -12.54 19.04
CA ASP A 19 -1.41 -13.54 18.02
C ASP A 19 -0.20 -13.05 17.18
N PRO A 20 0.92 -13.79 17.19
CA PRO A 20 2.18 -13.33 16.59
C PRO A 20 2.07 -13.30 15.06
N GLU A 21 1.21 -14.14 14.49
CA GLU A 21 1.04 -14.28 13.06
C GLU A 21 0.36 -13.04 12.42
N PRO A 22 -0.80 -12.54 12.88
CA PRO A 22 -1.35 -11.26 12.41
C PRO A 22 -0.40 -10.08 12.59
N SER A 23 0.32 -10.02 13.71
CA SER A 23 1.26 -8.93 14.01
C SER A 23 2.46 -8.94 13.05
N PHE A 24 2.96 -10.13 12.74
CA PHE A 24 4.00 -10.34 11.73
C PHE A 24 3.54 -9.90 10.35
N TRP A 25 2.39 -10.39 9.87
CA TRP A 25 1.88 -10.06 8.55
C TRP A 25 1.62 -8.55 8.41
N PHE A 26 1.00 -7.92 9.42
CA PHE A 26 0.75 -6.48 9.41
C PHE A 26 2.05 -5.67 9.26
N THR A 27 3.09 -6.06 10.01
CA THR A 27 4.40 -5.40 9.95
C THR A 27 5.08 -5.61 8.60
N ALA A 28 5.10 -6.86 8.10
CA ALA A 28 5.72 -7.20 6.83
C ALA A 28 5.09 -6.40 5.67
N PHE A 29 3.76 -6.35 5.63
CA PHE A 29 3.06 -5.57 4.63
C PHE A 29 3.23 -4.06 4.79
N GLY A 30 3.28 -3.55 6.03
CA GLY A 30 3.57 -2.14 6.30
C GLY A 30 4.94 -1.72 5.75
N VAL A 31 5.98 -2.52 5.99
CA VAL A 31 7.32 -2.28 5.45
C VAL A 31 7.33 -2.32 3.93
N LEU A 32 6.68 -3.32 3.32
CA LEU A 32 6.54 -3.42 1.86
C LEU A 32 5.82 -2.20 1.28
N ALA A 33 4.72 -1.76 1.89
CA ALA A 33 3.94 -0.61 1.46
C ALA A 33 4.76 0.68 1.48
N VAL A 34 5.52 0.93 2.55
CA VAL A 34 6.41 2.10 2.65
C VAL A 34 7.50 2.04 1.57
N GLY A 35 8.16 0.90 1.41
CA GLY A 35 9.19 0.72 0.38
C GLY A 35 8.67 0.95 -1.03
N LEU A 36 7.47 0.44 -1.34
CA LEU A 36 6.82 0.64 -2.63
C LEU A 36 6.38 2.10 -2.84
N GLY A 37 5.90 2.77 -1.80
CA GLY A 37 5.57 4.20 -1.84
C GLY A 37 6.79 5.06 -2.16
N ILE A 38 7.94 4.79 -1.54
CA ILE A 38 9.21 5.47 -1.85
C ILE A 38 9.61 5.19 -3.31
N ALA A 39 9.54 3.93 -3.75
CA ALA A 39 9.88 3.56 -5.13
C ALA A 39 8.99 4.28 -6.16
N VAL A 40 7.70 4.43 -5.88
CA VAL A 40 6.77 5.23 -6.69
C VAL A 40 7.24 6.68 -6.79
N ILE A 41 7.50 7.32 -5.64
CA ILE A 41 7.91 8.73 -5.57
C ILE A 41 9.21 8.96 -6.34
N GLU A 42 10.23 8.12 -6.11
CA GLU A 42 11.53 8.25 -6.75
C GLU A 42 11.45 8.03 -8.27
N VAL A 43 10.70 7.01 -8.71
CA VAL A 43 10.56 6.71 -10.14
C VAL A 43 9.72 7.76 -10.86
N GLU A 44 8.64 8.23 -10.24
CA GLU A 44 7.84 9.31 -10.77
C GLU A 44 8.65 10.61 -10.84
N ARG A 45 9.46 10.92 -9.82
CA ARG A 45 10.37 12.07 -9.83
C ARG A 45 11.42 11.98 -10.94
N ALA A 46 12.00 10.80 -11.16
CA ALA A 46 13.07 10.60 -12.14
C ALA A 46 12.57 10.53 -13.58
N ARG A 47 11.38 9.95 -13.82
CA ARG A 47 10.88 9.63 -15.17
C ARG A 47 9.59 10.37 -15.55
N GLY A 48 8.95 11.03 -14.59
CA GLY A 48 7.62 11.65 -14.74
C GLY A 48 6.46 10.65 -14.77
N PHE A 49 6.71 9.34 -14.58
CA PHE A 49 5.68 8.31 -14.56
C PHE A 49 6.11 7.09 -13.76
N VAL A 50 5.15 6.39 -13.16
CA VAL A 50 5.36 5.10 -12.48
C VAL A 50 5.40 3.97 -13.50
N THR A 51 6.36 3.05 -13.35
CA THR A 51 6.53 1.94 -14.29
C THR A 51 5.50 0.82 -14.05
N ALA A 52 5.16 0.09 -15.11
CA ALA A 52 4.20 -1.02 -15.02
C ALA A 52 4.56 -2.10 -13.97
N PRO A 53 5.84 -2.49 -13.77
CA PRO A 53 6.23 -3.43 -12.72
C PRO A 53 5.91 -2.92 -11.31
N ILE A 54 6.07 -1.62 -11.03
CA ILE A 54 5.76 -1.03 -9.73
C ILE A 54 4.26 -1.01 -9.48
N LEU A 55 3.47 -0.68 -10.52
CA LEU A 55 2.00 -0.77 -10.46
C LEU A 55 1.52 -2.21 -10.24
N ALA A 56 2.16 -3.20 -10.89
CA ALA A 56 1.85 -4.60 -10.69
C ALA A 56 2.18 -5.07 -9.27
N ALA A 57 3.33 -4.68 -8.72
CA ALA A 57 3.70 -4.98 -7.34
C ALA A 57 2.72 -4.36 -6.34
N LEU A 58 2.27 -3.11 -6.57
CA LEU A 58 1.24 -2.46 -5.77
C LEU A 58 -0.07 -3.24 -5.82
N ALA A 59 -0.49 -3.66 -7.02
CA ALA A 59 -1.73 -4.41 -7.23
C ALA A 59 -1.72 -5.73 -6.45
N VAL A 60 -0.62 -6.48 -6.54
CA VAL A 60 -0.43 -7.75 -5.81
C VAL A 60 -0.44 -7.51 -4.30
N LEU A 61 0.28 -6.49 -3.82
CA LEU A 61 0.36 -6.17 -2.41
C LEU A 61 -1.02 -5.78 -1.83
N ALA A 62 -1.79 -4.97 -2.57
CA ALA A 62 -3.13 -4.58 -2.19
C ALA A 62 -4.09 -5.78 -2.18
N ALA A 63 -4.07 -6.60 -3.22
CA ALA A 63 -4.92 -7.79 -3.30
C ALA A 63 -4.63 -8.78 -2.17
N PHE A 64 -3.36 -9.06 -1.91
CA PHE A 64 -2.96 -9.98 -0.85
C PHE A 64 -3.28 -9.43 0.54
N GLY A 65 -3.06 -8.13 0.77
CA GLY A 65 -3.45 -7.48 2.01
C GLY A 65 -4.96 -7.51 2.28
N LEU A 66 -5.78 -7.30 1.24
CA LEU A 66 -7.25 -7.38 1.33
C LEU A 66 -7.75 -8.80 1.62
N ILE A 67 -7.12 -9.84 1.05
CA ILE A 67 -7.47 -11.25 1.29
C ILE A 67 -7.08 -11.67 2.71
N SER A 68 -5.88 -11.33 3.14
CA SER A 68 -5.33 -11.78 4.42
C SER A 68 -5.81 -10.95 5.62
N MET A 69 -6.15 -9.67 5.41
CA MET A 69 -6.56 -8.74 6.46
C MET A 69 -7.68 -7.81 5.98
N PRO A 70 -8.96 -8.27 6.04
CA PRO A 70 -10.11 -7.56 5.46
C PRO A 70 -10.40 -6.17 6.06
N VAL A 71 -9.86 -5.89 7.24
CA VAL A 71 -10.10 -4.64 8.00
C VAL A 71 -8.76 -3.94 8.31
N SER A 72 -7.95 -3.69 7.29
CA SER A 72 -6.61 -3.11 7.45
C SER A 72 -6.36 -1.94 6.48
N GLY A 73 -5.35 -1.11 6.79
CA GLY A 73 -5.02 0.14 6.07
C GLY A 73 -4.66 -0.01 4.59
N PHE A 74 -4.70 -1.22 4.02
CA PHE A 74 -4.39 -1.53 2.63
C PHE A 74 -5.42 -0.98 1.65
N VAL A 75 -6.63 -0.67 2.11
CA VAL A 75 -7.60 0.09 1.31
C VAL A 75 -6.98 1.43 0.87
N SER A 76 -6.11 2.04 1.67
CA SER A 76 -5.41 3.28 1.28
C SER A 76 -4.45 3.08 0.10
N LEU A 77 -3.95 1.86 -0.15
CA LEU A 77 -3.11 1.54 -1.30
C LEU A 77 -3.88 1.50 -2.62
N LEU A 78 -5.21 1.37 -2.58
CA LEU A 78 -6.06 1.44 -3.77
C LEU A 78 -6.05 2.83 -4.42
N LEU A 79 -5.88 3.88 -3.62
CA LEU A 79 -5.80 5.27 -4.13
C LEU A 79 -4.59 5.49 -5.05
N PRO A 80 -3.33 5.28 -4.63
CA PRO A 80 -2.17 5.45 -5.51
C PRO A 80 -2.20 4.48 -6.70
N LEU A 81 -2.78 3.28 -6.54
CA LEU A 81 -3.07 2.37 -7.65
C LEU A 81 -4.01 2.98 -8.69
N ALA A 82 -5.15 3.52 -8.25
CA ALA A 82 -6.13 4.14 -9.13
C ALA A 82 -5.52 5.34 -9.87
N PHE A 83 -4.79 6.22 -9.16
CA PHE A 83 -4.12 7.35 -9.79
C PHE A 83 -3.04 6.92 -10.80
N GLY A 84 -2.22 5.92 -10.45
CA GLY A 84 -1.21 5.36 -11.34
C GLY A 84 -1.82 4.75 -12.62
N VAL A 85 -2.91 3.99 -12.49
CA VAL A 85 -3.62 3.38 -13.62
C VAL A 85 -4.25 4.45 -14.52
N ILE A 86 -4.90 5.46 -13.94
CA ILE A 86 -5.50 6.58 -14.70
C ILE A 86 -4.42 7.34 -15.48
N GLY A 87 -3.28 7.63 -14.83
CA GLY A 87 -2.15 8.29 -15.48
C GLY A 87 -1.59 7.50 -16.66
N TRP A 88 -1.50 6.17 -16.53
CA TRP A 88 -1.01 5.30 -17.58
C TRP A 88 -1.98 5.19 -18.77
N SER A 89 -3.28 5.07 -18.50
CA SER A 89 -4.32 5.02 -19.55
C SER A 89 -4.33 6.31 -20.38
N LYS A 90 -4.22 7.49 -19.73
CA LYS A 90 -4.15 8.77 -20.42
C LYS A 90 -2.94 8.87 -21.34
N ARG A 91 -1.75 8.44 -20.89
CA ARG A 91 -0.53 8.45 -21.72
C ARG A 91 -0.63 7.50 -22.92
N ARG A 92 -1.19 6.30 -22.76
CA ARG A 92 -1.41 5.38 -23.89
C ARG A 92 -2.40 5.95 -24.91
N THR A 93 -3.44 6.64 -24.45
CA THR A 93 -4.43 7.26 -25.34
C THR A 93 -3.80 8.39 -26.15
N VAL A 94 -2.97 9.23 -25.51
CA VAL A 94 -2.22 10.29 -26.20
C VAL A 94 -1.19 9.71 -27.17
N ALA A 95 -0.45 8.68 -26.78
CA ALA A 95 0.52 8.02 -27.66
C ALA A 95 -0.12 7.34 -28.87
N ARG A 96 -1.34 6.80 -28.72
CA ARG A 96 -2.10 6.17 -29.80
C ARG A 96 -2.82 7.17 -30.72
N ALA A 97 -3.08 8.39 -30.24
CA ALA A 97 -3.63 9.48 -31.05
C ALA A 97 -2.55 10.24 -31.85
N ALA A 98 -1.27 10.04 -31.53
CA ALA A 98 -0.13 10.64 -32.20
C ALA A 98 0.50 9.75 -33.30
N THR A 99 -0.08 8.56 -33.55
CA THR A 99 0.26 7.62 -34.63
C THR A 99 -0.86 7.53 -35.64
#